data_AF-A0A2V5QKB5-F1
#
_entry.id   AF-A0A2V5QKB5-F1
#
_cell.length_a   1.000
_cell.length_b   1.000
_cell.length_c   1.000
_cell.angle_alpha   90.00
_cell.angle_beta   90.00
_cell.angle_gamma   90.00
#
_symmetry.space_group_name_H-M   'P 1'
#
loop_
_entity.id
_entity.type
_entity.pdbx_description
1 polymer ?
#
loop_
_entity_poly.entity_id
_entity_poly.type
_entity_poly.pdbx_seq_one_letter_code
_entity_poly.pdbx_strand_id
1 'polypeptide(L)'
;YSFLIGATDPYIVVPGAFTHSRDPVKPGDYAVVVFGNSIYPAIVGDIGPNDKVGEASLRIGKEVNALSTPYNRPVSDLKVTYLIFPETAEKPFGPPDLEKLRVRCETLVKEIGGASVPLHHWENIVPASPTPSPSPGPFSSPSTTSSPSSTVPPRLAASPSPTFAFPIASPVGTAAEAPLRAPTTSPGAMPNPPKNGKR
;
A
#
# COMPACT_ATOMS: atom_id res chain seq x y z
N TYR A 1 5.03 -2.57 15.02
CA TYR A 1 5.50 -2.25 13.67
C TYR A 1 4.30 -1.79 12.85
N SER A 2 4.38 -0.64 12.21
CA SER A 2 3.39 -0.17 11.22
C SER A 2 4.01 -0.31 9.82
N PHE A 3 3.18 -0.60 8.83
CA PHE A 3 3.59 -0.72 7.43
C PHE A 3 2.62 0.09 6.56
N LEU A 4 3.09 0.57 5.42
CA LEU A 4 2.28 1.31 4.46
C LEU A 4 1.66 0.33 3.46
N ILE A 5 0.39 0.54 3.14
CA ILE A 5 -0.39 -0.29 2.24
C ILE A 5 -0.57 0.47 0.92
N GLY A 6 -0.01 -0.04 -0.17
CA GLY A 6 0.02 0.68 -1.45
C GLY A 6 -1.34 1.10 -2.03
N ALA A 7 -2.42 0.41 -1.67
CA ALA A 7 -3.77 0.75 -2.11
C ALA A 7 -4.42 1.86 -1.28
N THR A 8 -4.00 2.06 -0.02
CA THR A 8 -4.64 3.00 0.91
C THR A 8 -3.73 4.12 1.35
N ASP A 9 -2.40 3.96 1.31
CA ASP A 9 -1.48 4.96 1.85
C ASP A 9 -0.74 5.67 0.71
N PRO A 10 -0.77 7.01 0.66
CA PRO A 10 -0.04 7.76 -0.35
C PRO A 10 1.44 7.80 0.04
N TYR A 11 2.26 7.01 -0.64
CA TYR A 11 3.70 6.99 -0.41
C TYR A 11 4.50 6.97 -1.70
N ILE A 12 5.77 7.36 -1.57
CA ILE A 12 6.77 7.28 -2.65
C ILE A 12 7.94 6.42 -2.21
N VAL A 13 8.67 5.88 -3.18
CA VAL A 13 9.92 5.16 -2.95
C VAL A 13 11.06 6.01 -3.48
N VAL A 14 12.07 6.20 -2.66
CA VAL A 14 13.21 7.06 -2.97
C VAL A 14 14.44 6.19 -3.23
N PRO A 15 15.27 6.47 -4.25
CA PRO A 15 16.48 5.69 -4.47
C PRO A 15 17.45 5.81 -3.29
N GLY A 16 18.18 4.74 -2.99
CA GLY A 16 19.21 4.72 -1.94
C GLY A 16 20.27 5.82 -2.04
N ALA A 17 20.54 6.36 -3.23
CA ALA A 17 21.48 7.46 -3.42
C ALA A 17 21.11 8.72 -2.59
N PHE A 18 19.83 8.93 -2.32
CA PHE A 18 19.34 10.08 -1.53
C PHE A 18 19.50 9.89 -0.02
N THR A 19 19.79 8.67 0.46
CA THR A 19 20.00 8.41 1.90
C THR A 19 21.44 8.71 2.35
N HIS A 20 22.37 8.86 1.39
CA HIS A 20 23.79 9.15 1.64
C HIS A 20 24.19 10.59 1.32
N SER A 21 23.20 11.45 1.03
CA SER A 21 23.42 12.86 0.74
C SER A 21 23.68 13.68 2.01
N ARG A 22 24.07 14.95 1.86
CA ARG A 22 24.27 15.88 2.98
C ARG A 22 23.02 15.99 3.87
N ASP A 23 21.86 16.05 3.23
CA ASP A 23 20.54 16.07 3.86
C ASP A 23 19.83 14.75 3.53
N PRO A 24 20.06 13.69 4.33
CA PRO A 24 19.65 12.34 3.96
C PRO A 24 18.14 12.14 4.12
N VAL A 25 17.51 11.65 3.06
CA VAL A 25 16.08 11.28 3.07
C VAL A 25 15.87 9.99 3.85
N LYS A 26 14.81 9.94 4.67
CA LYS A 26 14.49 8.79 5.52
C LYS A 26 13.02 8.36 5.34
N PRO A 27 12.70 7.07 5.52
CA PRO A 27 11.33 6.63 5.62
C PRO A 27 10.58 7.41 6.72
N GLY A 28 9.38 7.88 6.39
CA GLY A 28 8.57 8.75 7.24
C GLY A 28 8.67 10.24 6.91
N ASP A 29 9.68 10.69 6.16
CA ASP A 29 9.75 12.08 5.71
C ASP A 29 8.56 12.42 4.81
N TYR A 30 8.05 13.64 4.95
CA TYR A 30 6.95 14.12 4.10
C TYR A 30 7.46 14.43 2.69
N ALA A 31 6.58 14.22 1.73
CA ALA A 31 6.82 14.53 0.33
C ALA A 31 5.54 15.00 -0.34
N VAL A 32 5.67 15.63 -1.50
CA VAL A 32 4.55 15.91 -2.40
C VAL A 32 4.89 15.44 -3.80
N VAL A 33 3.90 14.87 -4.47
CA VAL A 33 3.97 14.49 -5.88
C VAL A 33 3.18 15.50 -6.68
N VAL A 34 3.84 16.18 -7.61
CA VAL A 34 3.22 17.20 -8.46
C VAL A 34 3.02 16.62 -9.86
N PHE A 35 1.77 16.68 -10.34
CA PHE A 35 1.42 16.26 -11.69
C PHE A 35 0.31 17.15 -12.24
N GLY A 36 0.58 17.79 -13.39
CA GLY A 36 -0.36 18.73 -14.00
C GLY A 36 -0.72 19.89 -13.05
N ASN A 37 -2.00 20.06 -12.79
CA ASN A 37 -2.55 21.07 -11.88
C ASN A 37 -3.00 20.48 -10.54
N SER A 38 -2.29 19.45 -10.04
CA SER A 38 -2.58 18.80 -8.78
C SER A 38 -1.31 18.52 -7.99
N ILE A 39 -1.39 18.69 -6.67
CA ILE A 39 -0.33 18.36 -5.73
C ILE A 39 -0.86 17.28 -4.80
N TYR A 40 -0.20 16.13 -4.79
CA TYR A 40 -0.58 14.95 -4.01
C TYR A 40 0.33 14.81 -2.80
N PRO A 41 -0.19 15.06 -1.58
CA PRO A 41 0.57 14.85 -0.36
C PRO A 41 0.96 13.37 -0.21
N ALA A 42 2.20 13.09 0.19
CA ALA A 42 2.73 11.73 0.32
C ALA A 42 3.75 11.62 1.46
N ILE A 43 4.12 10.40 1.80
CA ILE A 43 5.23 10.09 2.72
C ILE A 43 6.29 9.26 1.98
N VAL A 44 7.56 9.43 2.34
CA VAL A 44 8.63 8.52 1.92
C VAL A 44 8.40 7.18 2.61
N GLY A 45 7.99 6.17 1.84
CA GLY A 45 7.59 4.88 2.39
C GLY A 45 8.69 3.84 2.42
N ASP A 46 9.58 3.88 1.44
CA ASP A 46 10.66 2.89 1.31
C ASP A 46 11.87 3.48 0.56
N ILE A 47 12.99 2.79 0.67
CA ILE A 47 14.21 3.08 -0.06
C ILE A 47 14.41 2.02 -1.15
N GLY A 48 14.26 2.45 -2.39
CA GLY A 48 14.39 1.62 -3.58
C GLY A 48 15.83 1.48 -4.08
N PRO A 49 16.02 0.72 -5.16
CA PRO A 49 17.32 0.56 -5.78
C PRO A 49 17.81 1.89 -6.39
N ASN A 50 19.13 2.04 -6.49
CA ASN A 50 19.77 3.31 -6.88
C ASN A 50 19.54 3.72 -8.35
N ASP A 51 19.15 2.78 -9.19
CA ASP A 51 18.99 2.94 -10.64
C ASP A 51 17.54 3.26 -11.06
N LYS A 52 16.60 3.31 -10.12
CA LYS A 52 15.17 3.57 -10.40
C LYS A 52 14.60 4.71 -9.58
N VAL A 53 13.91 5.62 -10.25
CA VAL A 53 13.16 6.74 -9.68
C VAL A 53 11.72 6.72 -10.17
N GLY A 54 10.81 7.34 -9.42
CA GLY A 54 9.42 7.51 -9.84
C GLY A 54 8.47 6.41 -9.36
N GLU A 55 8.91 5.57 -8.43
CA GLU A 55 8.04 4.61 -7.76
C GLU A 55 7.14 5.32 -6.73
N ALA A 56 5.84 5.04 -6.82
CA ALA A 56 4.81 5.59 -5.94
C ALA A 56 3.76 4.53 -5.64
N SER A 57 2.98 4.74 -4.59
CA SER A 57 1.91 3.83 -4.21
C SER A 57 0.82 3.74 -5.28
N LEU A 58 0.16 2.59 -5.35
CA LEU A 58 -0.96 2.37 -6.28
C LEU A 58 -2.07 3.41 -6.07
N ARG A 59 -2.24 3.91 -4.84
CA ARG A 59 -3.15 5.00 -4.50
C ARG A 59 -2.87 6.26 -5.31
N ILE A 60 -1.62 6.73 -5.32
CA ILE A 60 -1.21 7.91 -6.12
C ILE A 60 -1.36 7.61 -7.61
N GLY A 61 -0.96 6.41 -8.04
CA GLY A 61 -1.09 6.01 -9.44
C GLY A 61 -2.54 6.06 -9.93
N LYS A 62 -3.49 5.54 -9.14
CA LYS A 62 -4.92 5.55 -9.47
C LYS A 62 -5.53 6.95 -9.50
N GLU A 63 -5.07 7.83 -8.61
CA GLU A 63 -5.53 9.22 -8.60
C GLU A 63 -5.05 9.97 -9.85
N VAL A 64 -3.81 9.72 -10.28
CA VAL A 64 -3.26 10.31 -11.52
C VAL A 64 -3.91 9.70 -12.77
N ASN A 65 -4.16 8.39 -12.75
CA ASN A 65 -4.78 7.67 -13.85
C ASN A 65 -5.56 6.46 -13.32
N ALA A 66 -6.88 6.49 -13.46
CA ALA A 66 -7.78 5.45 -12.94
C ALA A 66 -7.48 4.03 -13.49
N LEU A 67 -6.84 3.92 -14.65
CA LEU A 67 -6.45 2.64 -15.27
C LEU A 67 -5.14 2.06 -14.70
N SER A 68 -4.52 2.73 -13.74
CA SER A 68 -3.26 2.30 -13.15
C SER A 68 -3.43 1.01 -12.36
N THR A 69 -2.50 0.09 -12.60
CA THR A 69 -2.39 -1.19 -11.88
C THR A 69 -0.92 -1.43 -11.54
N PRO A 70 -0.57 -2.42 -10.70
CA PRO A 70 0.82 -2.79 -10.50
C PRO A 70 1.60 -3.12 -11.79
N TYR A 71 0.88 -3.47 -12.87
CA TYR A 71 1.46 -3.80 -14.17
C TYR A 71 1.25 -2.71 -15.23
N ASN A 72 0.41 -1.71 -14.95
CA ASN A 72 0.11 -0.61 -15.86
C ASN A 72 0.49 0.72 -15.20
N ARG A 73 1.57 1.32 -15.70
CA ARG A 73 2.12 2.56 -15.15
C ARG A 73 1.17 3.75 -15.35
N PRO A 74 1.00 4.64 -14.35
CA PRO A 74 0.12 5.80 -14.45
C PRO A 74 0.58 6.81 -15.50
N VAL A 75 1.90 7.07 -15.55
CA VAL A 75 2.50 8.08 -16.41
C VAL A 75 3.72 7.48 -17.11
N SER A 76 3.82 7.74 -18.42
CA SER A 76 4.97 7.31 -19.22
C SER A 76 6.03 8.38 -19.50
N ASP A 77 5.63 9.64 -19.44
CA ASP A 77 6.45 10.80 -19.76
C ASP A 77 7.08 11.43 -18.50
N LEU A 78 8.08 12.28 -18.69
CA LEU A 78 8.72 13.06 -17.63
C LEU A 78 7.84 14.27 -17.25
N LYS A 79 6.70 14.00 -16.62
CA LYS A 79 5.68 15.00 -16.22
C LYS A 79 5.40 15.04 -14.72
N VAL A 80 5.98 14.11 -13.96
CA VAL A 80 5.80 14.00 -12.52
C VAL A 80 7.02 14.56 -11.82
N THR A 81 6.80 15.44 -10.84
CA THR A 81 7.86 15.97 -9.98
C THR A 81 7.64 15.48 -8.55
N TYR A 82 8.71 15.00 -7.92
CA TYR A 82 8.73 14.59 -6.52
C TYR A 82 9.50 15.63 -5.72
N LEU A 83 8.85 16.23 -4.73
CA LEU A 83 9.48 17.14 -3.79
C LEU A 83 9.45 16.48 -2.42
N ILE A 84 10.63 16.32 -1.83
CA ILE A 84 10.81 15.65 -0.54
C ILE A 84 11.24 16.70 0.47
N PHE A 85 10.75 16.60 1.70
CA PHE A 85 11.12 17.43 2.83
C PHE A 85 11.91 16.58 3.83
N PRO A 86 13.25 16.51 3.72
CA PRO A 86 14.06 15.70 4.61
C PRO A 86 13.93 16.13 6.08
N GLU A 87 14.21 15.22 7.00
CA GLU A 87 14.20 15.47 8.45
C GLU A 87 12.82 15.88 9.03
N THR A 88 11.74 15.54 8.32
CA THR A 88 10.37 15.83 8.76
C THR A 88 9.64 14.61 9.31
N ALA A 89 10.29 13.43 9.29
CA ALA A 89 9.76 12.20 9.86
C ALA A 89 9.38 12.35 11.35
N GLU A 90 8.11 12.10 11.65
CA GLU A 90 7.59 12.20 13.01
C GLU A 90 7.75 10.88 13.78
N LYS A 91 7.97 11.02 15.09
CA LYS A 91 8.10 9.89 16.02
C LYS A 91 7.03 10.01 17.12
N PRO A 92 6.44 8.90 17.58
CA PRO A 92 6.71 7.52 17.17
C PRO A 92 6.14 7.19 15.78
N PHE A 93 6.77 6.23 15.09
CA PHE A 93 6.24 5.72 13.82
C PHE A 93 4.89 5.03 14.06
N GLY A 94 3.89 5.41 13.28
CA GLY A 94 2.55 4.87 13.36
C GLY A 94 1.89 4.78 11.98
N PRO A 95 0.62 4.34 11.92
CA PRO A 95 -0.19 4.44 10.72
C PRO A 95 -0.27 5.91 10.25
N PRO A 96 -0.21 6.18 8.94
CA PRO A 96 -0.30 7.54 8.43
C PRO A 96 -1.70 8.12 8.67
N ASP A 97 -1.75 9.27 9.33
CA ASP A 97 -2.96 10.09 9.42
C ASP A 97 -3.01 11.02 8.19
N LEU A 98 -3.99 10.80 7.32
CA LEU A 98 -4.12 11.49 6.04
C LEU A 98 -4.40 12.99 6.20
N GLU A 99 -5.14 13.39 7.24
CA GLU A 99 -5.45 14.79 7.48
C GLU A 99 -4.23 15.52 8.01
N LYS A 100 -3.52 14.90 8.96
CA LYS A 100 -2.25 15.42 9.48
C LYS A 100 -1.21 15.55 8.36
N LEU A 101 -1.09 14.53 7.53
CA LEU A 101 -0.18 14.49 6.39
C LEU A 101 -0.46 15.66 5.45
N ARG A 102 -1.74 15.92 5.10
CA ARG A 102 -2.12 17.07 4.28
C ARG A 102 -1.71 18.39 4.91
N VAL A 103 -2.08 18.62 6.18
CA VAL A 103 -1.79 19.87 6.90
C VAL A 103 -0.28 20.12 6.99
N ARG A 104 0.50 19.07 7.25
CA ARG A 104 1.97 19.15 7.31
C ARG A 104 2.57 19.48 5.95
N CYS A 105 2.15 18.79 4.89
CA CYS A 105 2.60 19.09 3.54
C CYS A 105 2.22 20.51 3.12
N GLU A 106 1.02 20.98 3.47
CA GLU A 106 0.57 22.35 3.16
C GLU A 106 1.44 23.40 3.85
N THR A 107 1.81 23.14 5.11
CA THR A 107 2.69 24.02 5.89
C THR A 107 4.08 24.10 5.24
N LEU A 108 4.68 22.95 4.94
CA LEU A 108 6.00 22.87 4.32
C LEU A 108 6.03 23.50 2.92
N VAL A 109 4.98 23.30 2.13
CA VAL A 109 4.83 23.94 0.81
C VAL A 109 4.71 25.46 0.96
N LYS A 110 4.01 25.97 1.99
CA LYS A 110 3.95 27.43 2.26
C LYS A 110 5.31 28.00 2.65
N GLU A 111 6.10 27.28 3.43
CA GLU A 111 7.44 27.73 3.86
C GLU A 111 8.41 27.94 2.69
N ILE A 112 8.30 27.13 1.62
CA ILE A 112 9.15 27.24 0.43
C ILE A 112 8.61 28.23 -0.63
N GLY A 113 7.58 29.01 -0.32
CA GLY A 113 6.99 30.01 -1.22
C GLY A 113 5.54 29.76 -1.63
N GLY A 114 4.93 28.67 -1.18
CA GLY A 114 3.53 28.35 -1.42
C GLY A 114 3.26 27.72 -2.79
N ALA A 115 2.06 27.12 -2.91
CA ALA A 115 1.54 26.62 -4.18
C ALA A 115 0.36 27.49 -4.64
N SER A 116 0.26 27.70 -5.95
CA SER A 116 -0.92 28.34 -6.58
C SER A 116 -2.12 27.40 -6.69
N VAL A 117 -1.90 26.11 -6.44
CA VAL A 117 -2.88 25.03 -6.58
C VAL A 117 -3.12 24.38 -5.21
N PRO A 118 -4.38 24.04 -4.87
CA PRO A 118 -4.67 23.34 -3.62
C PRO A 118 -4.07 21.93 -3.59
N LEU A 119 -3.67 21.50 -2.39
CA LEU A 119 -3.26 20.13 -2.14
C LEU A 119 -4.47 19.19 -2.20
N HIS A 120 -4.26 18.00 -2.75
CA HIS A 120 -5.23 16.93 -2.81
C HIS A 120 -5.65 16.49 -1.39
N HIS A 121 -6.94 16.17 -1.24
CA HIS A 121 -7.49 15.63 0.01
C HIS A 121 -7.71 14.12 -0.14
N TRP A 122 -7.09 13.34 0.73
CA TRP A 122 -7.15 11.88 0.69
C TRP A 122 -8.29 11.36 1.55
N GLU A 123 -9.28 10.70 0.95
CA GLU A 123 -10.35 10.04 1.70
C GLU A 123 -9.82 8.87 2.55
N ASN A 124 -10.36 8.67 3.75
CA ASN A 124 -9.99 7.50 4.55
C ASN A 124 -10.82 6.29 4.13
N ILE A 125 -10.17 5.36 3.42
CA ILE A 125 -10.80 4.14 2.87
C ILE A 125 -10.56 2.94 3.80
N VAL A 126 -9.78 3.10 4.87
CA VAL A 126 -9.51 2.03 5.83
C VAL A 126 -10.75 1.85 6.71
N PRO A 127 -11.39 0.67 6.73
CA PRO A 127 -12.49 0.41 7.65
C PRO A 127 -12.01 0.59 9.08
N ALA A 128 -12.79 1.28 9.92
CA ALA A 128 -12.50 1.34 11.35
C ALA A 128 -12.38 -0.09 11.89
N SER A 129 -11.26 -0.41 12.55
CA SER A 129 -11.07 -1.71 13.18
C SER A 129 -12.27 -1.98 14.10
N PRO A 130 -12.87 -3.19 14.09
CA PRO A 130 -13.96 -3.49 14.98
C PRO A 130 -13.49 -3.32 16.42
N THR A 131 -14.11 -2.41 17.16
CA THR A 131 -13.94 -2.25 18.61
C THR A 131 -14.12 -3.62 19.26
N PRO A 132 -13.23 -4.08 20.16
CA PRO A 132 -13.48 -5.32 20.89
C PRO A 132 -14.81 -5.17 21.65
N SER A 133 -15.79 -5.99 21.27
CA SER A 133 -17.08 -6.10 21.95
C SER A 133 -16.84 -6.24 23.45
N PRO A 134 -17.55 -5.49 24.32
CA PRO A 134 -17.39 -5.65 25.76
C PRO A 134 -17.69 -7.11 26.14
N SER A 135 -16.72 -7.74 26.80
CA SER A 135 -16.87 -9.05 27.42
C SER A 135 -18.09 -9.00 28.36
N PRO A 136 -19.10 -9.89 28.22
CA PRO A 136 -20.23 -9.90 29.14
C PRO A 136 -19.73 -10.22 30.56
N GLY A 137 -19.91 -9.27 31.48
CA GLY A 137 -19.71 -9.50 32.91
C GLY A 137 -20.65 -10.59 33.46
N PRO A 138 -20.33 -11.21 34.61
CA PRO A 138 -21.05 -12.36 35.13
C PRO A 138 -22.52 -12.02 35.41
N PHE A 139 -23.41 -12.77 34.76
CA PHE A 139 -24.86 -12.73 34.95
C PHE A 139 -25.22 -12.95 36.42
N SER A 140 -25.99 -12.02 36.99
CA SER A 140 -26.58 -12.17 38.31
C SER A 140 -27.80 -13.09 38.25
N SER A 141 -27.80 -14.12 39.10
CA SER A 141 -28.92 -15.02 39.39
C SER A 141 -30.22 -14.29 39.74
N PRO A 142 -31.37 -14.77 39.26
CA PRO A 142 -32.63 -14.64 39.98
C PRO A 142 -33.00 -15.98 40.66
N SER A 143 -33.30 -15.89 41.94
CA SER A 143 -33.73 -17.01 42.79
C SER A 143 -35.26 -17.10 42.90
N THR A 144 -35.74 -18.35 42.91
CA THR A 144 -36.86 -18.92 43.70
C THR A 144 -38.28 -19.06 43.09
N THR A 145 -38.82 -20.29 43.32
CA THR A 145 -40.22 -20.67 43.65
C THR A 145 -41.17 -20.87 42.45
N SER A 146 -41.87 -21.99 42.20
CA SER A 146 -42.41 -23.10 43.03
C SER A 146 -42.82 -24.33 42.17
N SER A 147 -42.69 -25.52 42.76
CA SER A 147 -43.26 -26.86 42.43
C SER A 147 -44.81 -26.93 42.63
N PRO A 148 -45.58 -28.02 42.28
CA PRO A 148 -45.16 -29.44 42.23
C PRO A 148 -45.77 -30.42 41.20
N SER A 149 -45.10 -31.58 41.14
CA SER A 149 -45.56 -32.98 40.92
C SER A 149 -46.00 -33.49 39.54
N SER A 150 -45.19 -34.39 38.94
CA SER A 150 -45.55 -35.83 38.74
C SER A 150 -44.35 -36.70 38.25
N THR A 151 -43.88 -37.56 39.15
CA THR A 151 -43.47 -38.99 39.06
C THR A 151 -43.14 -39.68 37.70
N VAL A 152 -41.85 -40.08 37.56
CA VAL A 152 -41.24 -41.37 37.06
C VAL A 152 -40.72 -41.51 35.59
N PRO A 153 -39.61 -42.27 35.33
CA PRO A 153 -38.54 -42.02 34.32
C PRO A 153 -38.37 -43.15 33.26
N PRO A 154 -37.17 -43.43 32.67
CA PRO A 154 -36.22 -42.61 31.89
C PRO A 154 -36.13 -43.07 30.42
N ARG A 155 -35.56 -42.26 29.49
CA ARG A 155 -35.03 -42.80 28.23
C ARG A 155 -33.78 -42.06 27.74
N LEU A 156 -32.83 -42.88 27.31
CA LEU A 156 -31.43 -42.62 26.99
C LEU A 156 -31.20 -41.68 25.80
N ALA A 157 -30.08 -40.96 25.91
CA ALA A 157 -29.11 -40.62 24.85
C ALA A 157 -29.56 -39.81 23.63
N ALA A 158 -28.95 -38.64 23.43
CA ALA A 158 -27.93 -38.43 22.39
C ALA A 158 -27.46 -36.97 22.39
N SER A 159 -26.13 -36.80 22.43
CA SER A 159 -25.42 -35.56 22.16
C SER A 159 -25.23 -35.40 20.64
N PRO A 160 -25.38 -34.20 20.06
CA PRO A 160 -24.71 -33.88 18.81
C PRO A 160 -23.67 -32.78 19.00
N SER A 161 -22.40 -33.16 18.88
CA SER A 161 -21.31 -32.23 18.55
C SER A 161 -21.44 -31.81 17.08
N PRO A 162 -21.34 -30.51 16.72
CA PRO A 162 -21.26 -30.10 15.33
C PRO A 162 -19.85 -30.36 14.78
N THR A 163 -19.76 -31.22 13.77
CA THR A 163 -18.53 -31.45 12.97
C THR A 163 -18.45 -30.39 11.88
N PHE A 164 -17.37 -29.59 11.91
CA PHE A 164 -16.99 -28.68 10.84
C PHE A 164 -16.01 -29.42 9.92
N ALA A 165 -16.36 -29.61 8.63
CA ALA A 165 -15.43 -30.09 7.61
C ALA A 165 -15.73 -29.42 6.27
N PHE A 166 -14.80 -28.60 5.79
CA PHE A 166 -14.82 -27.98 4.46
C PHE A 166 -14.57 -29.02 3.37
N PRO A 167 -15.28 -29.01 2.23
CA PRO A 167 -14.85 -29.71 1.03
C PRO A 167 -13.87 -28.84 0.22
N ILE A 168 -12.63 -29.31 0.04
CA ILE A 168 -11.72 -28.84 -1.01
C ILE A 168 -11.97 -29.73 -2.24
N ALA A 169 -12.43 -29.14 -3.33
CA ALA A 169 -12.46 -29.79 -4.64
C ALA A 169 -11.33 -29.21 -5.49
N SER A 170 -10.33 -30.04 -5.81
CA SER A 170 -9.34 -29.79 -6.85
C SER A 170 -9.84 -30.36 -8.18
N PRO A 171 -9.71 -29.65 -9.31
CA PRO A 171 -9.67 -30.29 -10.61
C PRO A 171 -8.25 -30.32 -11.20
N VAL A 172 -7.90 -31.51 -11.69
CA VAL A 172 -6.75 -31.87 -12.49
C VAL A 172 -6.71 -31.06 -13.79
N GLY A 173 -5.56 -30.45 -14.10
CA GLY A 173 -5.27 -29.80 -15.37
C GLY A 173 -4.47 -30.71 -16.30
N THR A 174 -5.11 -31.13 -17.38
CA THR A 174 -4.55 -31.86 -18.53
C THR A 174 -3.54 -31.00 -19.29
N ALA A 175 -2.36 -31.56 -19.53
CA ALA A 175 -1.31 -30.97 -20.35
C ALA A 175 -1.73 -30.93 -21.84
N ALA A 176 -1.63 -29.75 -22.44
CA ALA A 176 -1.71 -29.55 -23.89
C ALA A 176 -0.41 -28.92 -24.38
N GLU A 177 0.23 -29.65 -25.28
CA GLU A 177 1.49 -29.40 -25.97
C GLU A 177 1.38 -28.17 -26.88
N ALA A 178 2.35 -27.24 -26.79
CA ALA A 178 2.48 -26.09 -27.67
C ALA A 178 3.81 -26.17 -28.45
N PRO A 179 3.84 -25.83 -29.75
CA PRO A 179 4.94 -26.18 -30.64
C PRO A 179 6.14 -25.23 -30.53
N LEU A 180 7.31 -25.84 -30.75
CA LEU A 180 8.64 -25.26 -30.87
C LEU A 180 8.66 -24.11 -31.91
N ARG A 181 9.10 -22.91 -31.51
CA ARG A 181 9.54 -21.86 -32.45
C ARG A 181 11.00 -21.49 -32.18
N ALA A 182 11.78 -21.58 -33.27
CA ALA A 182 13.21 -21.37 -33.34
C ALA A 182 13.65 -19.92 -33.04
N PRO A 183 14.92 -19.71 -32.61
CA PRO A 183 15.49 -18.38 -32.47
C PRO A 183 15.88 -17.83 -33.84
N THR A 184 15.36 -16.66 -34.22
CA THR A 184 15.81 -15.93 -35.41
C THR A 184 16.56 -14.68 -34.98
N THR A 185 17.81 -14.65 -35.42
CA THR A 185 18.88 -13.67 -35.30
C THR A 185 18.48 -12.21 -35.54
N SER A 186 18.91 -11.31 -34.65
CA SER A 186 18.94 -9.86 -34.91
C SER A 186 20.18 -9.47 -35.76
N PRO A 187 20.11 -8.42 -36.61
CA PRO A 187 21.14 -8.09 -37.59
C PRO A 187 22.34 -7.35 -36.98
N GLY A 188 23.51 -7.57 -37.56
CA GLY A 188 24.80 -7.07 -37.13
C GLY A 188 24.92 -5.54 -37.07
N ALA A 189 25.51 -5.05 -35.98
CA ALA A 189 26.07 -3.72 -35.88
C ALA A 189 27.39 -3.66 -36.68
N MET A 190 27.51 -2.69 -37.59
CA MET A 190 28.75 -2.41 -38.30
C MET A 190 29.81 -1.85 -37.32
N PRO A 191 31.11 -2.16 -37.53
CA PRO A 191 32.18 -1.49 -36.79
C PRO A 191 32.43 -0.08 -37.33
N ASN A 192 32.48 0.91 -36.44
CA ASN A 192 32.93 2.27 -36.76
C ASN A 192 34.41 2.28 -37.18
N PRO A 193 34.82 3.12 -38.15
CA PRO A 193 36.20 3.21 -38.59
C PRO A 193 37.09 3.95 -37.57
N PRO A 194 38.42 3.69 -37.56
CA PRO A 194 39.35 4.30 -36.63
C PRO A 194 39.55 5.80 -36.93
N LYS A 195 39.48 6.63 -35.88
CA LYS A 195 39.88 8.04 -35.93
C LYS A 195 41.40 8.11 -36.10
N ASN A 196 41.84 8.69 -37.21
CA ASN A 196 43.24 9.07 -37.45
C ASN A 196 43.33 10.59 -37.63
N GLY A 197 44.37 11.21 -37.05
CA GLY A 197 44.73 12.62 -37.22
C GLY A 197 44.83 13.36 -35.87
N LYS A 198 46.01 13.42 -35.23
CA LYS A 198 47.08 14.41 -35.43
C LYS A 198 46.60 15.87 -35.41
N ARG A 199 46.86 16.59 -34.31
CA ARG A 199 48.03 17.46 -34.11
C ARG A 199 48.09 17.87 -32.63
#